data_AF-A0A368U439-F1
#
_entry.id   AF-A0A368U439-F1
#
_cell.length_a   1.000
_cell.length_b   1.000
_cell.length_c   1.000
_cell.angle_alpha   90.00
_cell.angle_beta   90.00
_cell.angle_gamma   90.00
#
_symmetry.space_group_name_H-M   'P 1'
#
loop_
_entity.id
_entity.type
_entity.pdbx_description
1 polymer ?
#
loop_
_entity_poly.entity_id
_entity_poly.type
_entity_poly.pdbx_seq_one_letter_code
_entity_poly.pdbx_strand_id
1 'polypeptide(L)'
;MHTVALFFFANVLFCLAYMVRDMAYLRAITILAACSTLPYFYLQAVPLYSAMGWQVAFIVINSFNLTVLLLHRRPIKLDQLEQWLHETTLRFLKPRKMRRLLRLAKTHDINKGEVLIEKDQELNALLLILSGRARVEANRQQRAMLYPGDFVGEMSFISRKPTSADVIAEEPLRYLVWQAETLEQLYVRDPEMKDALQSAIGMDMANKLAR
;
A
#
# COMPACT_ATOMS: atom_id res chain seq x y z
N MET A 1 11.44 37.42 35.49
CA MET A 1 10.57 36.29 35.89
C MET A 1 10.01 35.52 34.68
N HIS A 2 9.52 36.19 33.64
CA HIS A 2 8.90 35.52 32.47
C HIS A 2 9.84 34.58 31.68
N THR A 3 11.13 34.94 31.52
CA THR A 3 12.11 34.11 30.79
C THR A 3 12.46 32.82 31.53
N VAL A 4 12.51 32.86 32.86
CA VAL A 4 12.77 31.70 33.72
C VAL A 4 11.58 30.72 33.66
N ALA A 5 10.36 31.23 33.62
CA ALA A 5 9.17 30.39 33.45
C ALA A 5 9.18 29.63 32.11
N LEU A 6 9.60 30.29 31.02
CA LEU A 6 9.78 29.66 29.71
C LEU A 6 10.83 28.54 29.73
N PHE A 7 11.92 28.74 30.47
CA PHE A 7 12.96 27.73 30.64
C PHE A 7 12.44 26.49 31.39
N PHE A 8 11.73 26.66 32.51
CA PHE A 8 11.12 25.54 33.22
C PHE A 8 10.07 24.81 32.38
N PHE A 9 9.26 25.57 31.64
CA PHE A 9 8.29 25.00 30.70
C PHE A 9 8.97 24.14 29.62
N ALA A 10 10.08 24.62 29.04
CA ALA A 10 10.86 23.83 28.08
C ALA A 10 11.40 22.52 28.68
N ASN A 11 11.88 22.55 29.93
CA ASN A 11 12.35 21.34 30.61
C ASN A 11 11.22 20.33 30.87
N VAL A 12 10.01 20.80 31.22
CA VAL A 12 8.84 19.91 31.33
C VAL A 12 8.53 19.27 29.98
N LEU A 13 8.59 20.02 28.88
CA LEU A 13 8.41 19.47 27.54
C LEU A 13 9.48 18.43 27.19
N PHE A 14 10.75 18.64 27.55
CA PHE A 14 11.79 17.62 27.37
C PHE A 14 11.48 16.35 28.16
N CYS A 15 11.05 16.46 29.43
CA CYS A 15 10.64 15.30 30.22
C CYS A 15 9.47 14.55 29.59
N LEU A 16 8.44 15.28 29.12
CA LEU A 16 7.31 14.68 28.41
C LEU A 16 7.75 14.00 27.12
N ALA A 17 8.69 14.59 26.39
CA ALA A 17 9.23 13.99 25.17
C ALA A 17 9.81 12.60 25.44
N TYR A 18 10.55 12.39 26.53
CA TYR A 18 11.09 11.08 26.91
C TYR A 18 10.04 10.04 27.31
N MET A 19 8.82 10.45 27.68
CA MET A 19 7.71 9.53 27.97
C MET A 19 6.98 9.08 26.70
N VAL A 20 7.09 9.84 25.61
CA VAL A 20 6.38 9.57 24.37
C VAL A 20 7.07 8.45 23.59
N ARG A 21 6.30 7.41 23.25
CA ARG A 21 6.80 6.26 22.48
C ARG A 21 6.79 6.47 20.96
N ASP A 22 5.94 7.38 20.46
CA ASP A 22 5.90 7.67 19.02
C ASP A 22 7.01 8.63 18.63
N MET A 23 7.86 8.17 17.69
CA MET A 23 9.03 8.90 17.22
C MET A 23 8.69 10.28 16.61
N ALA A 24 7.52 10.47 15.99
CA ALA A 24 7.14 11.76 15.41
C ALA A 24 6.80 12.78 16.49
N TYR A 25 6.01 12.37 17.49
CA TYR A 25 5.65 13.23 18.60
C TYR A 25 6.87 13.58 19.46
N LEU A 26 7.79 12.62 19.69
CA LEU A 26 9.07 12.89 20.33
C LEU A 26 9.81 14.05 19.65
N ARG A 27 9.98 13.99 18.32
CA ARG A 27 10.69 15.05 17.57
C ARG A 27 9.95 16.38 17.60
N ALA A 28 8.62 16.37 17.46
CA ALA A 28 7.83 17.60 17.49
C ALA A 28 7.92 18.31 18.85
N ILE A 29 7.81 17.55 19.95
CA ILE A 29 7.88 18.09 21.32
C ILE A 29 9.29 18.60 21.63
N THR A 30 10.35 17.88 21.24
CA THR A 30 11.73 18.35 21.48
C THR A 30 12.09 19.61 20.68
N ILE A 31 11.55 19.77 19.47
CA ILE A 31 11.69 21.03 18.69
C ILE A 31 10.98 22.18 19.41
N LEU A 32 9.74 21.97 19.85
CA LEU A 32 8.97 22.98 20.60
C LEU A 32 9.70 23.40 21.89
N ALA A 33 10.23 22.42 22.62
CA ALA A 33 11.02 22.65 23.84
C ALA A 33 12.28 23.47 23.54
N ALA A 34 13.07 23.07 22.54
CA ALA A 34 14.29 23.77 22.14
C ALA A 34 14.02 25.22 21.72
N CYS A 35 12.98 25.47 20.91
CA CYS A 35 12.56 26.82 20.53
C CYS A 35 12.21 27.68 21.76
N SER A 36 11.56 27.08 22.77
CA SER A 36 11.16 27.78 24.01
C SER A 36 12.34 28.16 24.89
N THR A 37 13.51 27.53 24.73
CA THR A 37 14.75 27.90 25.46
C THR A 37 15.49 29.10 24.85
N LEU A 38 15.30 29.39 23.55
CA LEU A 38 16.06 30.44 22.86
C LEU A 38 15.82 31.85 23.44
N PRO A 39 14.59 32.28 23.78
CA PRO A 39 14.36 33.58 24.41
C PRO A 39 15.07 33.71 25.76
N TYR A 40 15.16 32.61 26.52
CA TYR A 40 15.85 32.61 27.80
C TYR A 40 17.36 32.86 27.66
N PHE A 41 18.02 32.26 26.65
CA PHE A 41 19.46 32.45 26.42
C PHE A 41 19.81 33.80 25.80
N TYR A 42 18.90 34.37 25.00
CA TYR A 42 19.10 35.67 24.36
C TYR A 42 18.93 36.85 25.34
N LEU A 43 17.95 36.77 26.24
CA LEU A 43 17.59 37.86 27.17
C LEU A 43 18.41 37.88 28.47
N GLN A 44 19.51 37.12 28.56
CA GLN A 44 20.45 37.20 29.68
C GLN A 44 21.26 38.51 29.61
N ALA A 45 21.77 38.96 30.76
CA ALA A 45 22.65 40.13 30.82
C ALA A 45 23.90 39.99 29.92
N VAL A 46 24.38 38.75 29.74
CA VAL A 46 25.35 38.38 28.71
C VAL A 46 24.71 37.24 27.88
N PRO A 47 24.36 37.47 26.62
CA PRO A 47 23.73 36.43 25.79
C PRO A 47 24.64 35.20 25.61
N LEU A 48 24.06 34.03 25.80
CA LEU A 48 24.76 32.74 25.71
C LEU A 48 24.74 32.21 24.27
N TYR A 49 25.50 32.84 23.38
CA TYR A 49 25.53 32.49 21.95
C TYR A 49 25.94 31.03 21.68
N SER A 50 26.83 30.47 22.49
CA SER A 50 27.26 29.07 22.37
C SER A 50 26.09 28.10 22.62
N ALA A 51 25.31 28.32 23.68
CA ALA A 51 24.14 27.51 23.99
C ALA A 51 23.05 27.65 22.92
N MET A 52 22.83 28.86 22.40
CA MET A 52 21.91 29.09 21.28
C MET A 52 22.34 28.33 20.02
N GLY A 53 23.64 28.33 19.69
CA GLY A 53 24.17 27.57 18.57
C GLY A 53 23.85 26.08 18.64
N TRP A 54 24.04 25.47 19.81
CA TRP A 54 23.68 24.07 20.03
C TRP A 54 22.17 23.80 19.94
N GLN A 55 21.33 24.71 20.46
CA GLN A 55 19.87 24.58 20.32
C GLN A 55 19.41 24.69 18.87
N VAL A 56 19.99 25.61 18.09
CA VAL A 56 19.70 25.74 16.65
C VAL A 56 20.11 24.48 15.90
N ALA A 57 21.31 23.95 16.14
CA ALA A 57 21.76 22.69 15.53
C ALA A 57 20.82 21.52 15.88
N PHE A 58 20.39 21.43 17.15
CA PHE A 58 19.44 20.42 17.61
C PHE A 58 18.08 20.55 16.90
N ILE A 59 17.54 21.77 16.75
CA ILE A 59 16.28 22.04 16.05
C ILE A 59 16.39 21.61 14.58
N VAL A 60 17.49 21.94 13.90
CA VAL A 60 17.70 21.58 12.49
C VAL A 60 17.71 20.06 12.31
N ILE A 61 18.47 19.33 13.12
CA ILE A 61 18.57 17.87 13.05
C ILE A 61 17.20 17.23 13.34
N ASN A 62 16.50 17.65 14.39
CA ASN A 62 15.20 17.07 14.73
C ASN A 62 14.13 17.44 13.69
N SER A 63 14.20 18.62 13.06
CA SER A 63 13.29 19.04 11.99
C SER A 63 13.48 18.23 10.72
N PHE A 64 14.73 17.95 10.34
CA PHE A 64 15.05 17.04 9.23
C PHE A 64 14.50 15.64 9.51
N ASN A 65 14.79 15.07 10.68
CA ASN A 65 14.30 13.76 11.08
C ASN A 65 12.76 13.68 11.12
N LEU A 66 12.10 14.71 11.63
CA LEU A 66 10.64 14.81 11.65
C LEU A 66 10.08 14.86 10.22
N THR A 67 10.69 15.68 9.35
CA THR A 67 10.26 15.82 7.96
C THR A 67 10.42 14.51 7.20
N VAL A 68 11.57 13.83 7.33
CA VAL A 68 11.79 12.51 6.74
C VAL A 68 10.75 11.51 7.24
N LEU A 69 10.48 11.46 8.54
CA LEU A 69 9.49 10.55 9.12
C LEU A 69 8.07 10.84 8.60
N LEU A 70 7.69 12.12 8.52
CA LEU A 70 6.38 12.54 8.01
C LEU A 70 6.24 12.24 6.52
N LEU A 71 7.29 12.40 5.73
CA LEU A 71 7.31 12.03 4.31
C LEU A 71 7.14 10.51 4.14
N HIS A 72 7.78 9.70 4.98
CA HIS A 72 7.58 8.25 4.99
C HIS A 72 6.16 7.84 5.40
N ARG A 73 5.50 8.62 6.27
CA ARG A 73 4.12 8.43 6.73
C ARG A 73 3.05 8.95 5.76
N ARG A 74 3.41 9.71 4.71
CA ARG A 74 2.40 10.27 3.78
C ARG A 74 1.59 9.14 3.10
N PRO A 75 0.25 9.17 3.17
CA PRO A 75 -0.59 8.20 2.49
C PRO A 75 -0.40 8.35 0.98
N ILE A 76 -0.30 7.22 0.29
CA ILE A 76 -0.17 7.20 -1.16
C ILE A 76 -1.54 7.57 -1.75
N LYS A 77 -1.61 8.66 -2.52
CA LYS A 77 -2.81 9.01 -3.30
C LYS A 77 -2.99 7.98 -4.41
N LEU A 78 -3.97 7.10 -4.29
CA LEU A 78 -4.36 6.13 -5.32
C LEU A 78 -5.05 6.85 -6.49
N ASP A 79 -4.77 6.41 -7.72
CA ASP A 79 -5.50 6.89 -8.90
C ASP A 79 -6.92 6.29 -8.95
N GLN A 80 -7.83 6.80 -9.78
CA GLN A 80 -9.24 6.41 -9.80
C GLN A 80 -9.44 4.89 -10.01
N LEU A 81 -8.69 4.29 -10.94
CA LEU A 81 -8.69 2.83 -11.16
C LEU A 81 -8.14 2.06 -9.96
N GLU A 82 -7.05 2.55 -9.36
CA GLU A 82 -6.44 1.92 -8.19
C GLU A 82 -7.37 1.99 -6.96
N GLN A 83 -8.08 3.11 -6.78
CA GLN A 83 -9.08 3.27 -5.72
C GLN A 83 -10.22 2.27 -5.89
N TRP A 84 -10.80 2.18 -7.09
CA TRP A 84 -11.86 1.22 -7.37
C TRP A 84 -11.41 -0.23 -7.17
N LEU A 85 -10.20 -0.59 -7.62
CA LEU A 85 -9.61 -1.91 -7.39
C LEU A 85 -9.41 -2.21 -5.90
N HIS A 86 -8.93 -1.23 -5.14
CA HIS A 86 -8.74 -1.36 -3.70
C HIS A 86 -10.07 -1.60 -2.99
N GLU A 87 -11.13 -0.87 -3.35
CA GLU A 87 -12.44 -0.99 -2.70
C GLU A 87 -13.16 -2.29 -3.07
N THR A 88 -13.03 -2.72 -4.33
CA THR A 88 -13.79 -3.85 -4.88
C THR A 88 -13.11 -5.20 -4.61
N THR A 89 -11.84 -5.34 -5.00
CA THR A 89 -11.16 -6.66 -5.05
C THR A 89 -10.00 -6.75 -4.07
N LEU A 90 -9.17 -5.71 -3.99
CA LEU A 90 -7.88 -5.73 -3.27
C LEU A 90 -7.95 -5.07 -1.89
N ARG A 91 -9.14 -5.05 -1.26
CA ARG A 91 -9.39 -4.36 0.03
C ARG A 91 -8.55 -4.86 1.21
N PHE A 92 -8.05 -6.09 1.12
CA PHE A 92 -7.18 -6.68 2.14
C PHE A 92 -5.71 -6.20 2.04
N LEU A 93 -5.34 -5.53 0.94
CA LEU A 93 -3.99 -5.02 0.72
C LEU A 93 -3.91 -3.54 1.12
N LYS A 94 -2.98 -3.20 2.02
CA LYS A 94 -2.65 -1.79 2.29
C LYS A 94 -2.28 -1.09 0.96
N PRO A 95 -2.62 0.21 0.75
CA PRO A 95 -2.39 0.90 -0.53
C PRO A 95 -0.96 0.79 -1.09
N ARG A 96 0.06 0.82 -0.21
CA ARG A 96 1.46 0.65 -0.62
C ARG A 96 1.75 -0.76 -1.14
N LYS A 97 1.19 -1.78 -0.49
CA LYS A 97 1.31 -3.19 -0.87
C LYS A 97 0.56 -3.46 -2.17
N MET A 98 -0.65 -2.94 -2.31
CA MET A 98 -1.43 -3.02 -3.55
C MET A 98 -0.66 -2.40 -4.73
N ARG A 99 -0.12 -1.18 -4.59
CA ARG A 99 0.69 -0.57 -5.67
C ARG A 99 1.92 -1.39 -6.04
N ARG A 100 2.59 -1.98 -5.04
CA ARG A 100 3.73 -2.87 -5.29
C ARG A 100 3.29 -4.09 -6.11
N LEU A 101 2.14 -4.68 -5.79
CA LEU A 101 1.55 -5.78 -6.54
C LEU A 101 1.17 -5.34 -7.98
N LEU A 102 0.48 -4.22 -8.14
CA LEU A 102 0.07 -3.70 -9.46
C LEU A 102 1.27 -3.40 -10.38
N ARG A 103 2.39 -2.92 -9.82
CA ARG A 103 3.63 -2.68 -10.59
C ARG A 103 4.26 -3.95 -11.16
N LEU A 104 3.95 -5.12 -10.60
CA LEU A 104 4.42 -6.41 -11.10
C LEU A 104 3.48 -6.97 -12.17
N ALA A 105 2.30 -6.38 -12.35
CA ALA A 105 1.34 -6.79 -13.35
C ALA A 105 1.67 -6.18 -14.72
N LYS A 106 1.35 -6.89 -15.78
CA LYS A 106 1.28 -6.34 -17.15
C LYS A 106 -0.17 -6.13 -17.53
N THR A 107 -0.47 -4.99 -18.14
CA THR A 107 -1.81 -4.70 -18.67
C THR A 107 -1.90 -5.18 -20.11
N HIS A 108 -3.02 -5.85 -20.43
CA HIS A 108 -3.32 -6.34 -21.76
C HIS A 108 -4.77 -5.99 -22.13
N ASP A 109 -5.01 -5.88 -23.43
CA ASP A 109 -6.30 -5.60 -24.04
C ASP A 109 -6.59 -6.72 -25.04
N ILE A 110 -7.84 -7.19 -25.09
CA ILE A 110 -8.29 -8.29 -25.95
C ILE A 110 -9.66 -7.95 -26.55
N ASN A 111 -9.92 -8.36 -27.78
CA ASN A 111 -11.17 -8.05 -28.48
C ASN A 111 -12.28 -9.04 -28.13
N LYS A 112 -13.52 -8.64 -28.42
CA LYS A 112 -14.68 -9.53 -28.33
C LYS A 112 -14.46 -10.80 -29.16
N GLY A 113 -14.75 -11.95 -28.57
CA GLY A 113 -14.68 -13.27 -29.20
C GLY A 113 -13.30 -13.93 -29.13
N GLU A 114 -12.26 -13.20 -28.73
CA GLU A 114 -10.93 -13.77 -28.52
C GLU A 114 -10.88 -14.55 -27.19
N VAL A 115 -10.06 -15.60 -27.18
CA VAL A 115 -9.91 -16.51 -26.03
C VAL A 115 -8.85 -15.96 -25.09
N LEU A 116 -9.23 -15.72 -23.84
CA LEU A 116 -8.34 -15.27 -22.77
C LEU A 116 -7.58 -16.43 -22.14
N ILE A 117 -8.27 -17.56 -21.93
CA ILE A 117 -7.72 -18.81 -21.40
C ILE A 117 -8.33 -19.96 -22.19
N GLU A 118 -7.49 -20.85 -22.67
CA GLU A 118 -7.92 -22.12 -23.26
C GLU A 118 -8.00 -23.21 -22.17
N LYS A 119 -8.97 -24.10 -22.26
CA LYS A 119 -9.14 -25.26 -21.37
C LYS A 119 -7.99 -26.27 -21.54
N ASP A 120 -7.68 -26.99 -20.47
CA ASP A 120 -6.69 -28.07 -20.40
C ASP A 120 -5.25 -27.61 -20.74
N GLN A 121 -4.98 -26.30 -20.61
CA GLN A 121 -3.67 -25.70 -20.77
C GLN A 121 -3.01 -25.40 -19.42
N GLU A 122 -1.69 -25.42 -19.38
CA GLU A 122 -0.95 -24.91 -18.22
C GLU A 122 -0.97 -23.39 -18.20
N LEU A 123 -1.65 -22.81 -17.21
CA LEU A 123 -1.68 -21.37 -17.00
C LEU A 123 -0.74 -20.97 -15.86
N ASN A 124 0.44 -20.49 -16.23
CA ASN A 124 1.44 -19.98 -15.29
C ASN A 124 1.26 -18.48 -14.99
N ALA A 125 0.01 -18.05 -14.83
CA ALA A 125 -0.33 -16.66 -14.54
C ALA A 125 -1.65 -16.53 -13.77
N LEU A 126 -1.77 -15.45 -13.01
CA LEU A 126 -3.01 -14.99 -12.42
C LEU A 126 -3.47 -13.74 -13.18
N LEU A 127 -4.74 -13.68 -13.55
CA LEU A 127 -5.31 -12.55 -14.30
C LEU A 127 -6.37 -11.83 -13.46
N LEU A 128 -6.58 -10.54 -13.72
CA LEU A 128 -7.67 -9.75 -13.11
C LEU A 128 -8.30 -8.82 -14.14
N ILE A 129 -9.63 -8.87 -14.28
CA ILE A 129 -10.35 -8.04 -15.25
C ILE A 129 -10.44 -6.59 -14.74
N LEU A 130 -10.01 -5.63 -15.56
CA LEU A 130 -10.10 -4.19 -15.28
C LEU A 130 -11.35 -3.56 -15.88
N SER A 131 -11.74 -3.98 -17.09
CA SER A 131 -12.95 -3.53 -17.78
C SER A 131 -13.40 -4.55 -18.81
N GLY A 132 -14.68 -4.52 -19.16
CA GLY A 132 -15.29 -5.51 -20.04
C GLY A 132 -15.75 -6.76 -19.29
N ARG A 133 -16.20 -7.77 -20.04
CA ARG A 133 -16.76 -9.03 -19.52
C ARG A 133 -16.27 -10.23 -20.33
N ALA A 134 -16.17 -11.37 -19.66
CA ALA A 134 -15.83 -12.64 -20.28
C ALA A 134 -16.78 -13.74 -19.82
N ARG A 135 -17.11 -14.67 -20.69
CA ARG A 135 -17.84 -15.88 -20.32
C ARG A 135 -16.86 -17.02 -20.01
N VAL A 136 -17.20 -17.83 -19.02
CA VAL A 136 -16.50 -19.10 -18.74
C VAL A 136 -17.29 -20.23 -19.38
N GLU A 137 -16.66 -21.02 -20.24
CA GLU A 137 -17.28 -22.10 -21.00
C GLU A 137 -16.58 -23.42 -20.72
N ALA A 138 -17.34 -24.43 -20.28
CA ALA A 138 -16.82 -25.77 -20.04
C ALA A 138 -17.74 -26.82 -20.66
N ASN A 139 -17.18 -27.67 -21.53
CA ASN A 139 -17.91 -28.68 -22.30
C ASN A 139 -19.04 -28.06 -23.15
N ARG A 140 -18.74 -26.94 -23.84
CA ARG A 140 -19.68 -26.18 -24.69
C ARG A 140 -20.91 -25.63 -23.96
N GLN A 141 -20.84 -25.53 -22.64
CA GLN A 141 -21.86 -24.91 -21.80
C GLN A 141 -21.26 -23.73 -21.06
N GLN A 142 -21.93 -22.59 -21.12
CA GLN A 142 -21.59 -21.45 -20.29
C GLN A 142 -21.79 -21.82 -18.81
N ARG A 143 -20.74 -21.66 -18.01
CA ARG A 143 -20.73 -21.97 -16.58
C ARG A 143 -20.87 -20.73 -15.72
N ALA A 144 -20.25 -19.63 -16.13
CA ALA A 144 -20.26 -18.38 -15.38
C ALA A 144 -19.99 -17.19 -16.31
N MET A 145 -20.24 -16.00 -15.79
CA MET A 145 -19.84 -14.73 -16.40
C MET A 145 -18.88 -14.01 -15.45
N LEU A 146 -17.82 -13.46 -16.00
CA LEU A 146 -16.79 -12.71 -15.29
C LEU A 146 -16.93 -11.21 -15.59
N TYR A 147 -16.70 -10.42 -14.56
CA TYR A 147 -16.91 -8.97 -14.54
C TYR A 147 -15.63 -8.24 -14.11
N PRO A 148 -15.57 -6.91 -14.29
CA PRO A 148 -14.48 -6.12 -13.73
C PRO A 148 -14.31 -6.36 -12.24
N GLY A 149 -13.08 -6.64 -11.81
CA GLY A 149 -12.71 -6.95 -10.44
C GLY A 149 -12.65 -8.45 -10.14
N ASP A 150 -13.10 -9.30 -11.05
CA ASP A 150 -13.00 -10.75 -10.90
C ASP A 150 -11.60 -11.25 -11.33
N PHE A 151 -11.01 -12.17 -10.56
CA PHE A 151 -9.79 -12.86 -10.99
C PHE A 151 -10.12 -13.85 -12.12
N VAL A 152 -9.10 -14.24 -12.89
CA VAL A 152 -9.23 -15.30 -13.89
C VAL A 152 -8.02 -16.23 -13.79
N GLY A 153 -8.25 -17.53 -13.90
CA GLY A 153 -7.20 -18.54 -13.78
C GLY A 153 -6.79 -18.84 -12.34
N GLU A 154 -7.50 -18.29 -11.36
CA GLU A 154 -7.22 -18.42 -9.93
C GLU A 154 -7.24 -19.88 -9.46
N MET A 155 -8.14 -20.70 -10.01
CA MET A 155 -8.22 -22.12 -9.67
C MET A 155 -6.97 -22.86 -10.13
N SER A 156 -6.49 -22.58 -11.35
CA SER A 156 -5.26 -23.17 -11.89
C SER A 156 -4.04 -22.70 -11.11
N PHE A 157 -3.96 -21.39 -10.82
CA PHE A 157 -2.88 -20.78 -10.04
C PHE A 157 -2.76 -21.37 -8.63
N ILE A 158 -3.87 -21.55 -7.91
CA ILE A 158 -3.86 -22.12 -6.54
C ILE A 158 -3.61 -23.62 -6.56
N SER A 159 -4.32 -24.35 -7.42
CA SER A 159 -4.28 -25.82 -7.42
C SER A 159 -3.07 -26.40 -8.14
N ARG A 160 -2.35 -25.59 -8.93
CA ARG A 160 -1.28 -26.01 -9.85
C ARG A 160 -1.72 -27.10 -10.83
N LYS A 161 -2.99 -27.06 -11.23
CA LYS A 161 -3.58 -27.94 -12.24
C LYS A 161 -3.85 -27.18 -13.54
N PRO A 162 -3.96 -27.87 -14.69
CA PRO A 162 -4.40 -27.23 -15.93
C PRO A 162 -5.75 -26.51 -15.78
N THR A 163 -5.99 -25.57 -16.68
CA THR A 163 -7.21 -24.76 -16.74
C THR A 163 -8.45 -25.64 -16.93
N SER A 164 -9.50 -25.36 -16.16
CA SER A 164 -10.71 -26.21 -16.12
C SER A 164 -11.74 -25.86 -17.19
N ALA A 165 -11.64 -24.67 -17.78
CA ALA A 165 -12.63 -24.10 -18.69
C ALA A 165 -11.98 -23.07 -19.63
N ASP A 166 -12.60 -22.85 -20.77
CA ASP A 166 -12.28 -21.75 -21.66
C ASP A 166 -12.83 -20.45 -21.07
N VAL A 167 -12.11 -19.35 -21.27
CA VAL A 167 -12.56 -18.00 -20.91
C VAL A 167 -12.50 -17.15 -22.16
N ILE A 168 -13.66 -16.64 -22.60
CA ILE A 168 -13.81 -15.97 -23.88
C ILE A 168 -14.36 -14.55 -23.65
N ALA A 169 -13.77 -13.55 -24.28
CA ALA A 169 -14.21 -12.16 -24.15
C ALA A 169 -15.58 -11.95 -24.82
N GLU A 170 -16.55 -11.39 -24.10
CA GLU A 170 -17.90 -11.06 -24.60
C GLU A 170 -17.99 -9.64 -25.18
N GLU A 171 -17.07 -8.79 -24.76
CA GLU A 171 -16.87 -7.41 -25.20
C GLU A 171 -15.36 -7.08 -25.13
N PRO A 172 -14.88 -5.96 -25.72
CA PRO A 172 -13.50 -5.54 -25.56
C PRO A 172 -13.12 -5.50 -24.07
N LEU A 173 -12.08 -6.25 -23.72
CA LEU A 173 -11.74 -6.55 -22.33
C LEU A 173 -10.31 -6.11 -22.05
N ARG A 174 -10.12 -5.45 -20.92
CA ARG A 174 -8.82 -5.04 -20.41
C ARG A 174 -8.53 -5.77 -19.11
N TYR A 175 -7.32 -6.27 -18.95
CA TYR A 175 -6.96 -7.10 -17.79
C TYR A 175 -5.51 -6.93 -17.38
N LEU A 176 -5.24 -7.28 -16.13
CA LEU A 176 -3.90 -7.41 -15.57
C LEU A 176 -3.46 -8.88 -15.61
N VAL A 177 -2.16 -9.08 -15.82
CA VAL A 177 -1.50 -10.40 -15.80
C VAL A 177 -0.34 -10.35 -14.83
N TRP A 178 -0.35 -11.24 -13.84
CA TRP A 178 0.82 -11.55 -13.02
C TRP A 178 1.36 -12.92 -13.38
N GLN A 179 2.63 -13.00 -13.76
CA GLN A 179 3.29 -14.29 -13.96
C GLN A 179 3.46 -15.00 -12.61
N ALA A 180 3.22 -16.32 -12.60
CA ALA A 180 3.26 -17.11 -11.37
C ALA A 180 4.62 -17.01 -10.68
N GLU A 181 5.72 -17.11 -11.42
CA GLU A 181 7.08 -16.97 -10.89
C GLU A 181 7.29 -15.62 -10.18
N THR A 182 6.75 -14.52 -10.75
CA THR A 182 6.88 -13.19 -10.15
C THR A 182 6.12 -13.09 -8.83
N LEU A 183 4.93 -13.70 -8.75
CA LEU A 183 4.17 -13.76 -7.50
C LEU A 183 4.83 -14.67 -6.46
N GLU A 184 5.39 -15.81 -6.87
CA GLU A 184 6.11 -16.72 -5.97
C GLU A 184 7.34 -16.05 -5.35
N GLN A 185 8.14 -15.34 -6.14
CA GLN A 185 9.26 -14.54 -5.63
C GLN A 185 8.81 -13.44 -4.66
N LEU A 186 7.66 -12.82 -4.92
CA LEU A 186 7.06 -11.83 -4.04
C LEU A 186 6.62 -12.45 -2.71
N TYR A 187 6.00 -13.63 -2.74
CA TYR A 187 5.55 -14.36 -1.56
C TYR A 187 6.69 -14.76 -0.64
N VAL A 188 7.85 -15.15 -1.19
CA VAL A 188 9.04 -15.47 -0.39
C VAL A 188 9.54 -14.22 0.36
N ARG A 189 9.44 -13.04 -0.25
CA ARG A 189 9.94 -11.78 0.32
C ARG A 189 8.95 -11.08 1.26
N ASP A 190 7.66 -11.31 1.10
CA ASP A 190 6.59 -10.64 1.86
C ASP A 190 5.45 -11.64 2.15
N PRO A 191 5.57 -12.49 3.20
CA PRO A 191 4.56 -13.48 3.55
C PRO A 191 3.17 -12.87 3.81
N GLU A 192 3.12 -11.71 4.46
CA GLU A 192 1.87 -10.98 4.67
C GLU A 192 1.18 -10.59 3.34
N MET A 193 1.93 -10.34 2.27
CA MET A 193 1.37 -10.06 0.94
C MET A 193 0.74 -11.31 0.33
N LYS A 194 1.34 -12.48 0.56
CA LYS A 194 0.75 -13.76 0.17
C LYS A 194 -0.60 -13.96 0.84
N ASP A 195 -0.67 -13.80 2.15
CA ASP A 195 -1.90 -13.99 2.92
C ASP A 195 -3.00 -13.04 2.45
N ALA A 196 -2.65 -11.76 2.22
CA ALA A 196 -3.60 -10.76 1.73
C ALA A 196 -4.13 -11.07 0.31
N LEU A 197 -3.25 -11.50 -0.61
CA LEU A 197 -3.65 -11.84 -1.98
C LEU A 197 -4.48 -13.13 -2.01
N GLN A 198 -4.10 -14.16 -1.24
CA GLN A 198 -4.90 -15.38 -1.10
C GLN A 198 -6.28 -15.10 -0.49
N SER A 199 -6.36 -14.19 0.49
CA SER A 199 -7.65 -13.73 1.04
C SER A 199 -8.51 -13.02 0.00
N ALA A 200 -7.91 -12.19 -0.85
CA ALA A 200 -8.61 -11.52 -1.94
C ALA A 200 -9.15 -12.52 -2.98
N ILE A 201 -8.33 -13.48 -3.39
CA ILE A 201 -8.74 -14.56 -4.31
C ILE A 201 -9.86 -15.41 -3.70
N GLY A 202 -9.73 -15.80 -2.43
CA GLY A 202 -10.75 -16.59 -1.74
C GLY A 202 -12.11 -15.87 -1.67
N MET A 203 -12.10 -14.57 -1.40
CA MET A 203 -13.31 -13.75 -1.40
C MET A 203 -13.93 -13.63 -2.80
N ASP A 204 -13.11 -13.45 -3.83
CA ASP A 204 -13.56 -13.41 -5.22
C ASP A 204 -14.23 -14.72 -5.65
N MET A 205 -13.60 -15.86 -5.35
CA MET A 205 -14.19 -17.19 -5.60
C MET A 205 -15.53 -17.37 -4.88
N ALA A 206 -15.63 -16.95 -3.62
CA ALA A 206 -16.88 -17.02 -2.86
C ALA A 206 -17.98 -16.16 -3.51
N ASN A 207 -17.65 -14.95 -3.97
CA ASN A 207 -18.59 -14.08 -4.65
C ASN A 207 -19.07 -14.66 -5.98
N LYS A 208 -18.18 -15.30 -6.76
CA LYS A 208 -18.54 -15.96 -8.01
C LYS A 208 -19.48 -17.15 -7.82
N LEU A 209 -19.31 -17.91 -6.73
CA LEU A 209 -20.20 -19.04 -6.40
C LEU A 209 -21.58 -18.58 -5.94
N ALA A 210 -21.70 -17.37 -5.40
CA ALA A 210 -22.96 -16.82 -4.90
C ALA A 210 -23.80 -16.10 -5.97
N ARG A 211 -23.23 -15.85 -7.17
CA ARG A 211 -23.90 -15.23 -8.33
C ARG A 211 -24.53 -16.30 -9.21
#